data_AF-A0A7K0PNB7-F1
#
_entry.id   AF-A0A7K0PNB7-F1
#
_cell.length_a   1.000
_cell.length_b   1.000
_cell.length_c   1.000
_cell.angle_alpha   90.00
_cell.angle_beta   90.00
_cell.angle_gamma   90.00
#
_symmetry.space_group_name_H-M   'P 1'
#
loop_
_entity.id
_entity.type
_entity.pdbx_description
1 polymer ?
#
loop_
_entity_poly.entity_id
_entity_poly.type
_entity_poly.pdbx_seq_one_letter_code
_entity_poly.pdbx_strand_id
1 'polypeptide(L)'
;MNRLGTFFSKFIKTESSSGVALLIACLVALIFANSPLQNSYDSLFKPFHNFINEGLMAIFFFLIGLEIKREFAEGEFKNPRNAALPVLAAIGGMALPALIFAIFNAGQGAANAWAIAMPTDIALALGALALLGSRIDSSLKIFLLTLAIADDLFSIIILGIFYSSGISAIKIASTIGAVLLALALPSGKKITTTRLINWIHPYSAFLIIPLFALANIGVYIDFSNLKEIVSSSIASGLIFGRVIGKIVGITLFAWLAIQLKIAMKPASLSYREIAGAGALAGMGLTVSLFIADLALTSAQELAQVKVGLIIAAIISAVLGTSILRKYSAKSD
;
A
#
# COMPACT_ATOMS: atom_id res chain seq x y z
N MET A 1 -8.99 -30.98 9.18
CA MET A 1 -8.85 -29.72 8.40
C MET A 1 -8.86 -28.54 9.35
N ASN A 2 -7.71 -27.87 9.52
CA ASN A 2 -7.50 -26.84 10.55
C ASN A 2 -8.29 -25.55 10.25
N ARG A 3 -8.97 -25.00 11.26
CA ARG A 3 -9.76 -23.74 11.17
C ARG A 3 -8.96 -22.56 10.59
N LEU A 4 -7.64 -22.51 10.80
CA LEU A 4 -6.74 -21.52 10.19
C LEU A 4 -6.78 -21.57 8.66
N GLY A 5 -6.74 -22.76 8.05
CA GLY A 5 -6.69 -22.90 6.59
C GLY A 5 -7.97 -22.42 5.89
N THR A 6 -9.14 -22.62 6.50
CA THR A 6 -10.42 -22.10 6.01
C THR A 6 -10.56 -20.58 6.15
N PHE A 7 -9.94 -19.97 7.16
CA PHE A 7 -9.93 -18.51 7.32
C PHE A 7 -8.99 -17.86 6.30
N PHE A 8 -7.74 -18.34 6.19
CA PHE A 8 -6.77 -17.84 5.23
C PHE A 8 -7.28 -17.94 3.78
N SER A 9 -7.90 -19.07 3.40
CA SER A 9 -8.45 -19.23 2.05
C SER A 9 -9.64 -18.30 1.77
N LYS A 10 -10.50 -18.03 2.76
CA LYS A 10 -11.57 -17.02 2.63
C LYS A 10 -11.00 -15.61 2.53
N PHE A 11 -10.06 -15.26 3.40
CA PHE A 11 -9.40 -13.95 3.41
C PHE A 11 -8.67 -13.68 2.10
N ILE A 12 -7.88 -14.63 1.58
CA ILE A 12 -7.19 -14.49 0.30
C ILE A 12 -8.18 -14.32 -0.86
N LYS A 13 -9.32 -15.04 -0.86
CA LYS A 13 -10.35 -14.84 -1.89
C LYS A 13 -10.98 -13.44 -1.80
N THR A 14 -11.24 -12.95 -0.60
CA THR A 14 -11.77 -11.61 -0.37
C THR A 14 -10.77 -10.54 -0.79
N GLU A 15 -9.50 -10.65 -0.38
CA GLU A 15 -8.40 -9.75 -0.73
C GLU A 15 -8.08 -9.73 -2.23
N SER A 16 -8.10 -10.91 -2.85
CA SER A 16 -7.97 -10.99 -4.30
C SER A 16 -9.11 -10.26 -5.00
N SER A 17 -10.33 -10.34 -4.45
CA SER A 17 -11.52 -9.73 -5.03
C SER A 17 -11.55 -8.22 -4.79
N SER A 18 -11.06 -7.74 -3.64
CA SER A 18 -10.93 -6.31 -3.35
C SER A 18 -9.87 -5.65 -4.22
N GLY A 19 -8.75 -6.34 -4.51
CA GLY A 19 -7.77 -5.87 -5.49
C GLY A 19 -8.37 -5.62 -6.87
N VAL A 20 -9.26 -6.51 -7.33
CA VAL A 20 -10.00 -6.30 -8.60
C VAL A 20 -10.97 -5.13 -8.50
N ALA A 21 -11.71 -4.99 -7.40
CA ALA A 21 -12.63 -3.86 -7.19
C ALA A 21 -11.87 -2.52 -7.22
N LEU A 22 -10.71 -2.44 -6.57
CA LEU A 22 -9.85 -1.27 -6.58
C LEU A 22 -9.31 -0.98 -7.99
N LEU A 23 -8.85 -1.99 -8.73
CA LEU A 23 -8.43 -1.81 -10.13
C LEU A 23 -9.56 -1.25 -11.00
N ILE A 24 -10.77 -1.78 -10.86
CA ILE A 24 -11.95 -1.28 -11.58
C ILE A 24 -12.22 0.18 -11.22
N ALA A 25 -12.20 0.53 -9.93
CA ALA A 25 -12.35 1.91 -9.48
C ALA A 25 -11.31 2.84 -10.09
N CYS A 26 -10.03 2.43 -10.11
CA CYS A 26 -8.96 3.19 -10.74
C CYS A 26 -9.20 3.40 -12.24
N LEU A 27 -9.59 2.34 -12.96
CA LEU A 27 -9.90 2.43 -14.39
C LEU A 27 -11.09 3.33 -14.67
N VAL A 28 -12.16 3.21 -13.88
CA VAL A 28 -13.35 4.06 -14.00
C VAL A 28 -12.97 5.52 -13.78
N ALA A 29 -12.23 5.84 -12.72
CA ALA A 29 -11.78 7.21 -12.46
C ALA A 29 -10.96 7.79 -13.63
N LEU A 30 -10.05 7.00 -14.20
CA LEU A 30 -9.25 7.42 -15.35
C LEU A 30 -10.10 7.62 -16.61
N ILE A 31 -11.05 6.72 -16.89
CA ILE A 31 -11.95 6.85 -18.03
C ILE A 31 -12.77 8.14 -17.91
N PHE A 32 -13.40 8.37 -16.75
CA PHE A 32 -14.23 9.56 -16.54
C PHE A 32 -13.41 10.86 -16.60
N ALA A 33 -12.25 10.90 -15.95
CA ALA A 33 -11.36 12.06 -15.94
C ALA A 33 -10.80 12.43 -17.32
N ASN A 34 -10.81 11.50 -18.28
CA ASN A 34 -10.30 11.69 -19.65
C ASN A 34 -11.42 11.64 -20.71
N SER A 35 -12.67 11.80 -20.30
CA SER A 35 -13.85 11.77 -21.17
C SER A 35 -14.57 13.11 -21.22
N PRO A 36 -15.53 13.32 -22.16
CA PRO A 36 -16.40 14.49 -22.15
C PRO A 36 -17.21 14.66 -20.85
N LEU A 37 -17.28 13.63 -20.00
CA LEU A 37 -17.96 13.64 -18.70
C LEU A 37 -17.07 14.12 -17.55
N GLN A 38 -15.86 14.62 -17.82
CA GLN A 38 -14.93 15.12 -16.79
C GLN A 38 -15.58 16.14 -15.86
N ASN A 39 -16.30 17.13 -16.40
CA ASN A 39 -16.98 18.14 -15.59
C ASN A 39 -18.04 17.53 -14.66
N SER A 40 -18.79 16.54 -15.15
CA SER A 40 -19.77 15.82 -14.34
C SER A 40 -19.09 15.00 -13.24
N TYR A 41 -17.99 14.32 -13.56
CA TYR A 41 -17.17 13.57 -12.61
C TYR A 41 -16.61 14.49 -11.51
N ASP A 42 -16.01 15.62 -11.86
CA ASP A 42 -15.48 16.59 -10.91
C ASP A 42 -16.60 17.17 -10.03
N SER A 43 -17.75 17.50 -10.62
CA SER A 43 -18.91 18.01 -9.87
C SER A 43 -19.49 16.99 -8.89
N LEU A 44 -19.38 15.69 -9.21
CA LEU A 44 -19.85 14.60 -8.36
C LEU A 44 -18.94 14.40 -7.14
N PHE A 45 -17.62 14.38 -7.32
CA PHE A 45 -16.69 14.03 -6.24
C PHE A 45 -16.19 15.21 -5.42
N LYS A 46 -16.10 16.42 -6.00
CA LYS A 46 -15.57 17.61 -5.31
C LYS A 46 -16.29 17.95 -4.00
N PRO A 47 -17.64 17.87 -3.89
CA PRO A 47 -18.33 18.13 -2.62
C PRO A 47 -18.04 17.11 -1.53
N PHE A 48 -17.76 15.85 -1.92
CA PHE A 48 -17.50 14.75 -0.98
C PHE A 48 -16.00 14.51 -0.74
N HIS A 49 -15.12 15.26 -1.39
CA HIS A 49 -13.68 15.03 -1.35
C HIS A 49 -13.12 15.02 0.08
N ASN A 50 -13.49 16.00 0.92
CA ASN A 50 -13.04 16.03 2.32
C ASN A 50 -13.66 14.89 3.14
N PHE A 51 -14.94 14.57 2.92
CA PHE A 51 -15.59 13.46 3.61
C PHE A 51 -14.94 12.10 3.29
N ILE A 52 -14.56 11.88 2.03
CA ILE A 52 -13.89 10.67 1.58
C ILE A 52 -12.46 10.61 2.15
N ASN A 53 -11.70 11.70 2.04
CA ASN A 53 -10.30 11.74 2.46
C ASN A 53 -10.12 11.79 3.98
N GLU A 54 -11.07 12.31 4.75
CA GLU A 54 -10.98 12.39 6.20
C GLU A 54 -11.82 11.31 6.88
N GLY A 55 -13.10 11.23 6.54
CA GLY A 55 -14.06 10.34 7.18
C GLY A 55 -13.82 8.86 6.81
N LEU A 56 -13.78 8.54 5.53
CA LEU A 56 -13.61 7.15 5.10
C LEU A 56 -12.19 6.63 5.38
N MET A 57 -11.17 7.47 5.21
CA MET A 57 -9.79 7.10 5.56
C MET A 57 -9.62 6.89 7.06
N ALA A 58 -10.31 7.64 7.93
CA ALA A 58 -10.29 7.34 9.36
C ALA A 58 -10.83 5.93 9.66
N ILE A 59 -11.87 5.47 8.96
CA ILE A 59 -12.37 4.08 9.12
C ILE A 59 -11.33 3.06 8.60
N PHE A 60 -10.66 3.35 7.48
CA PHE A 60 -9.58 2.52 6.96
C PHE A 60 -8.40 2.42 7.95
N PHE A 61 -7.94 3.55 8.50
CA PHE A 61 -6.87 3.57 9.49
C PHE A 61 -7.28 2.95 10.83
N PHE A 62 -8.56 3.05 11.21
CA PHE A 62 -9.10 2.30 12.35
C PHE A 62 -9.00 0.79 12.12
N LEU A 63 -9.35 0.30 10.92
CA LEU A 63 -9.19 -1.10 10.54
C LEU A 63 -7.71 -1.53 10.62
N ILE A 64 -6.78 -0.73 10.07
CA ILE A 64 -5.35 -0.99 10.18
C ILE A 64 -4.92 -1.07 11.66
N GLY A 65 -5.39 -0.17 12.51
CA GLY A 65 -5.11 -0.22 13.95
C GLY A 65 -5.60 -1.51 14.62
N LEU A 66 -6.75 -2.04 14.21
CA LEU A 66 -7.25 -3.34 14.68
C LEU A 66 -6.39 -4.49 14.15
N GLU A 67 -5.95 -4.44 12.89
CA GLU A 67 -5.08 -5.45 12.29
C GLU A 67 -3.71 -5.50 12.97
N ILE A 68 -3.10 -4.33 13.23
CA ILE A 68 -1.87 -4.22 14.02
C ILE A 68 -2.08 -4.88 15.38
N LYS A 69 -3.16 -4.52 16.10
CA LYS A 69 -3.49 -5.12 17.40
C LYS A 69 -3.62 -6.64 17.32
N ARG A 70 -4.28 -7.17 16.28
CA ARG A 70 -4.43 -8.61 16.06
C ARG A 70 -3.08 -9.29 15.83
N GLU A 71 -2.20 -8.69 15.03
CA GLU A 71 -0.89 -9.32 14.75
C GLU A 71 -0.01 -9.40 16.00
N PHE A 72 -0.04 -8.40 16.87
CA PHE A 72 0.67 -8.46 18.15
C PHE A 72 0.08 -9.51 19.11
N ALA A 73 -1.23 -9.76 19.05
CA ALA A 73 -1.91 -10.69 19.95
C ALA A 73 -1.85 -12.17 19.49
N GLU A 74 -2.09 -12.39 18.20
CA GLU A 74 -2.35 -13.73 17.62
C GLU A 74 -1.53 -14.01 16.35
N GLY A 75 -0.90 -13.02 15.73
CA GLY A 75 -0.20 -13.13 14.45
C GLY A 75 1.32 -13.27 14.54
N GLU A 76 2.01 -12.95 13.45
CA GLU A 76 3.47 -13.16 13.33
C GLU A 76 4.28 -12.25 14.26
N PHE A 77 3.75 -11.07 14.61
CA PHE A 77 4.39 -10.11 15.52
C PHE A 77 4.51 -10.62 16.96
N LYS A 78 3.74 -11.65 17.33
CA LYS A 78 3.87 -12.32 18.63
C LYS A 78 5.23 -13.02 18.80
N ASN A 79 5.81 -13.51 17.71
CA ASN A 79 7.11 -14.17 17.69
C ASN A 79 8.13 -13.29 16.96
N PRO A 80 8.98 -12.52 17.69
CA PRO A 80 9.90 -11.57 17.08
C PRO A 80 10.80 -12.19 16.01
N ARG A 81 11.17 -13.46 16.18
CA ARG A 81 12.02 -14.20 15.24
C ARG A 81 11.36 -14.45 13.89
N ASN A 82 10.03 -14.62 13.86
CA ASN A 82 9.27 -14.80 12.61
C ASN A 82 8.98 -13.45 11.95
N ALA A 83 8.62 -12.44 12.75
CA ALA A 83 8.35 -11.09 12.27
C ALA A 83 9.60 -10.36 11.78
N ALA A 84 10.79 -10.71 12.29
CA ALA A 84 12.03 -10.02 11.94
C ALA A 84 12.29 -9.94 10.42
N LEU A 85 12.04 -11.02 9.68
CA LEU A 85 12.29 -11.02 8.23
C LEU A 85 11.35 -10.05 7.48
N PRO A 86 10.00 -10.17 7.59
CA PRO A 86 9.09 -9.21 6.95
C PRO A 86 9.29 -7.77 7.43
N VAL A 87 9.51 -7.55 8.73
CA VAL A 87 9.66 -6.20 9.31
C VAL A 87 10.91 -5.50 8.82
N LEU A 88 12.06 -6.18 8.82
CA LEU A 88 13.31 -5.59 8.30
C LEU A 88 13.22 -5.36 6.79
N ALA A 89 12.59 -6.28 6.07
CA ALA A 89 12.32 -6.11 4.65
C ALA A 89 11.39 -4.91 4.37
N ALA A 90 10.37 -4.69 5.20
CA ALA A 90 9.50 -3.51 5.13
C ALA A 90 10.30 -2.22 5.36
N ILE A 91 11.16 -2.16 6.39
CA ILE A 91 12.02 -1.00 6.65
C ILE A 91 12.88 -0.65 5.42
N GLY A 92 13.53 -1.66 4.81
CA GLY A 92 14.29 -1.45 3.57
C GLY A 92 13.40 -1.01 2.41
N GLY A 93 12.22 -1.62 2.29
CA GLY A 93 11.19 -1.31 1.32
C GLY A 93 10.53 0.06 1.50
N MET A 94 10.73 0.75 2.63
CA MET A 94 10.30 2.13 2.82
C MET A 94 11.46 3.09 2.63
N ALA A 95 12.58 2.82 3.28
CA ALA A 95 13.73 3.72 3.30
C ALA A 95 14.28 3.97 1.90
N LEU A 96 14.42 2.92 1.08
CA LEU A 96 15.05 3.06 -0.24
C LEU A 96 14.17 3.82 -1.25
N PRO A 97 12.85 3.55 -1.40
CA PRO A 97 11.97 4.38 -2.22
C PRO A 97 11.96 5.85 -1.82
N ALA A 98 11.88 6.14 -0.52
CA ALA A 98 11.89 7.52 -0.02
C ALA A 98 13.21 8.23 -0.32
N LEU A 99 14.34 7.55 -0.12
CA LEU A 99 15.65 8.10 -0.43
C LEU A 99 15.79 8.41 -1.92
N ILE A 100 15.37 7.49 -2.79
CA ILE A 100 15.39 7.70 -4.24
C ILE A 100 14.52 8.91 -4.60
N PHE A 101 13.29 8.99 -4.09
CA PHE A 101 12.42 10.14 -4.35
C PHE A 101 13.06 11.45 -3.87
N ALA A 102 13.63 11.47 -2.66
CA ALA A 102 14.26 12.65 -2.08
C ALA A 102 15.47 13.11 -2.90
N ILE A 103 16.28 12.19 -3.43
CA ILE A 103 17.41 12.52 -4.32
C ILE A 103 16.92 13.16 -5.61
N PHE A 104 15.87 12.61 -6.24
CA PHE A 104 15.31 13.15 -7.49
C PHE A 104 14.72 14.56 -7.32
N ASN A 105 14.21 14.86 -6.13
CA ASN A 105 13.56 16.13 -5.79
C ASN A 105 14.44 17.03 -4.90
N ALA A 106 15.73 16.73 -4.78
CA ALA A 106 16.65 17.52 -3.98
C ALA A 106 16.74 18.96 -4.53
N GLY A 107 16.49 19.94 -3.66
CA GLY A 107 16.47 21.36 -4.04
C GLY A 107 15.21 21.81 -4.80
N GLN A 108 14.16 20.97 -4.87
CA GLN A 108 12.87 21.31 -5.49
C GLN A 108 11.75 21.42 -4.45
N GLY A 109 10.62 22.05 -4.83
CA GLY A 109 9.47 22.30 -3.93
C GLY A 109 8.85 21.03 -3.34
N ALA A 110 8.92 19.90 -4.07
CA ALA A 110 8.36 18.62 -3.65
C ALA A 110 9.29 17.78 -2.75
N ALA A 111 10.45 18.30 -2.32
CA ALA A 111 11.39 17.55 -1.47
C ALA A 111 10.76 17.02 -0.16
N ASN A 112 9.78 17.76 0.38
CA ASN A 112 9.09 17.42 1.62
C ASN A 112 8.10 16.25 1.44
N ALA A 113 7.86 15.79 0.21
CA ALA A 113 6.87 14.79 -0.14
C ALA A 113 7.45 13.37 -0.31
N TRP A 114 8.62 13.11 0.26
CA TRP A 114 9.35 11.83 0.15
C TRP A 114 8.57 10.62 0.63
N ALA A 115 7.67 10.78 1.60
CA ALA A 115 6.87 9.68 2.12
C ALA A 115 5.86 9.14 1.09
N ILE A 116 5.54 9.86 0.01
CA ILE A 116 4.63 9.37 -1.05
C ILE A 116 5.17 8.07 -1.69
N ALA A 117 6.49 7.92 -1.79
CA ALA A 117 7.13 6.77 -2.43
C ALA A 117 7.10 5.48 -1.57
N MET A 118 6.80 5.58 -0.27
CA MET A 118 6.94 4.46 0.67
C MET A 118 5.76 3.48 0.68
N PRO A 119 4.48 3.88 0.75
CA PRO A 119 3.42 2.95 1.09
C PRO A 119 3.14 1.88 0.04
N THR A 120 2.61 0.75 0.51
CA THR A 120 2.20 -0.41 -0.29
C THR A 120 0.68 -0.57 -0.22
N ASP A 121 0.03 -0.95 -1.32
CA ASP A 121 -1.39 -1.28 -1.31
C ASP A 121 -1.55 -2.80 -1.32
N ILE A 122 -1.93 -3.34 -0.15
CA ILE A 122 -2.02 -4.78 0.06
C ILE A 122 -3.05 -5.44 -0.85
N ALA A 123 -4.17 -4.78 -1.13
CA ALA A 123 -5.25 -5.32 -1.94
C ALA A 123 -4.77 -5.50 -3.39
N LEU A 124 -4.04 -4.53 -3.93
CA LEU A 124 -3.43 -4.65 -5.26
C LEU A 124 -2.34 -5.71 -5.31
N ALA A 125 -1.45 -5.74 -4.32
CA ALA A 125 -0.35 -6.69 -4.28
C ALA A 125 -0.86 -8.14 -4.14
N LEU A 126 -1.82 -8.40 -3.24
CA LEU A 126 -2.46 -9.70 -3.08
C LEU A 126 -3.38 -10.05 -4.26
N GLY A 127 -4.06 -9.07 -4.86
CA GLY A 127 -4.83 -9.24 -6.08
C GLY A 127 -3.97 -9.74 -7.24
N ALA A 128 -2.82 -9.10 -7.47
CA ALA A 128 -1.85 -9.54 -8.48
C ALA A 128 -1.26 -10.92 -8.15
N LEU A 129 -0.98 -11.20 -6.88
CA LEU A 129 -0.49 -12.49 -6.42
C LEU A 129 -1.52 -13.62 -6.65
N ALA A 130 -2.80 -13.33 -6.47
CA ALA A 130 -3.88 -14.29 -6.67
C ALA A 130 -4.07 -14.70 -8.14
N LEU A 131 -3.73 -13.83 -9.10
CA LEU A 131 -3.70 -14.17 -10.53
C LEU A 131 -2.69 -15.29 -10.85
N LEU A 132 -1.70 -15.53 -9.99
CA LEU A 132 -0.71 -16.60 -10.14
C LEU A 132 -1.20 -17.95 -9.58
N GLY A 133 -2.36 -17.97 -8.91
CA GLY A 133 -3.06 -19.18 -8.50
C GLY A 133 -2.28 -20.07 -7.52
N SER A 134 -2.28 -21.37 -7.77
CA SER A 134 -1.62 -22.39 -6.93
C SER A 134 -0.09 -22.43 -7.06
N ARG A 135 0.51 -21.52 -7.84
CA ARG A 135 1.98 -21.45 -7.95
C ARG A 135 2.64 -20.78 -6.75
N ILE A 136 1.85 -20.13 -5.89
CA ILE A 136 2.36 -19.31 -4.81
C ILE A 136 2.22 -20.04 -3.47
N ASP A 137 3.37 -20.32 -2.85
CA ASP A 137 3.47 -20.90 -1.51
C ASP A 137 2.81 -20.00 -0.46
N SER A 138 2.19 -20.61 0.55
CA SER A 138 1.57 -19.89 1.66
C SER A 138 2.57 -19.00 2.40
N SER A 139 3.84 -19.38 2.46
CA SER A 139 4.91 -18.59 3.09
C SER A 139 5.13 -17.25 2.41
N LEU A 140 4.98 -17.18 1.08
CA LEU A 140 5.09 -15.90 0.35
C LEU A 140 3.89 -14.99 0.65
N LYS A 141 2.69 -15.57 0.75
CA LYS A 141 1.46 -14.83 1.10
C LYS A 141 1.55 -14.26 2.52
N ILE A 142 2.03 -15.06 3.47
CA ILE A 142 2.26 -14.63 4.85
C ILE A 142 3.35 -13.56 4.91
N PHE A 143 4.47 -13.76 4.20
CA PHE A 143 5.53 -12.77 4.12
C PHE A 143 5.01 -11.42 3.61
N LEU A 144 4.26 -11.40 2.51
CA LEU A 144 3.72 -10.18 1.91
C LEU A 144 2.66 -9.51 2.81
N LEU A 145 1.81 -10.29 3.47
CA LEU A 145 0.82 -9.80 4.43
C LEU A 145 1.51 -9.10 5.62
N THR A 146 2.47 -9.77 6.25
CA THR A 146 3.20 -9.21 7.39
C THR A 146 4.04 -8.00 6.99
N LEU A 147 4.65 -8.03 5.80
CA LEU A 147 5.40 -6.90 5.24
C LEU A 147 4.48 -5.69 5.04
N ALA A 148 3.29 -5.86 4.46
CA ALA A 148 2.35 -4.77 4.23
C ALA A 148 1.84 -4.16 5.55
N ILE A 149 1.50 -4.99 6.54
CA ILE A 149 1.08 -4.49 7.86
C ILE A 149 2.21 -3.71 8.55
N ALA A 150 3.46 -4.19 8.43
CA ALA A 150 4.63 -3.47 8.94
C ALA A 150 4.84 -2.12 8.22
N ASP A 151 4.73 -2.12 6.89
CA ASP A 151 4.83 -0.93 6.03
C ASP A 151 3.77 0.12 6.41
N ASP A 152 2.51 -0.31 6.65
CA ASP A 152 1.42 0.57 7.07
C ASP A 152 1.63 1.14 8.47
N LEU A 153 2.04 0.29 9.44
CA LEU A 153 2.36 0.73 10.80
C LEU A 153 3.44 1.81 10.80
N PHE A 154 4.54 1.56 10.08
CA PHE A 154 5.64 2.53 9.99
C PHE A 154 5.24 3.78 9.21
N SER A 155 4.40 3.64 8.17
CA SER A 155 3.87 4.78 7.41
C SER A 155 3.04 5.70 8.30
N ILE A 156 2.19 5.16 9.16
CA ILE A 156 1.40 5.93 10.14
C ILE A 156 2.32 6.68 11.12
N ILE A 157 3.37 6.02 11.63
CA ILE A 157 4.34 6.65 12.54
C ILE A 157 5.05 7.81 11.83
N ILE A 158 5.52 7.59 10.60
CA ILE A 158 6.17 8.63 9.78
C ILE A 158 5.21 9.80 9.54
N LEU A 159 3.94 9.53 9.22
CA LEU A 159 2.94 10.57 9.03
C LEU A 159 2.74 11.43 10.27
N GLY A 160 2.64 10.79 11.44
CA GLY A 160 2.47 11.51 12.70
C GLY A 160 3.69 12.34 13.11
N ILE A 161 4.90 11.95 12.74
CA ILE A 161 6.12 12.68 13.09
C ILE A 161 6.40 13.81 12.10
N PHE A 162 6.29 13.54 10.79
CA PHE A 162 6.81 14.44 9.75
C PHE A 162 5.74 15.32 9.10
N TYR A 163 4.47 14.92 9.12
CA TYR A 163 3.41 15.64 8.42
C TYR A 163 2.39 16.30 9.36
N SER A 164 2.56 16.17 10.68
CA SER A 164 1.57 16.57 11.71
C SER A 164 1.37 18.08 11.94
N SER A 165 2.08 18.95 11.22
CA SER A 165 1.98 20.41 11.39
C SER A 165 1.21 21.09 10.24
N GLY A 166 0.42 22.12 10.56
CA GLY A 166 -0.27 22.98 9.58
C GLY A 166 -1.76 22.72 9.39
N ILE A 167 -2.27 23.08 8.20
CA ILE A 167 -3.71 23.04 7.80
C ILE A 167 -4.29 21.60 7.82
N SER A 168 -3.42 20.59 7.81
CA SER A 168 -3.73 19.17 7.82
C SER A 168 -3.96 18.55 9.22
N ALA A 169 -3.91 19.35 10.30
CA ALA A 169 -3.98 18.83 11.66
C ALA A 169 -5.21 17.94 11.94
N ILE A 170 -6.37 18.28 11.36
CA ILE A 170 -7.61 17.48 11.49
C ILE A 170 -7.49 16.15 10.72
N LYS A 171 -6.92 16.15 9.51
CA LYS A 171 -6.71 14.93 8.70
C LYS A 171 -5.79 13.94 9.40
N ILE A 172 -4.76 14.45 10.07
CA ILE A 172 -3.77 13.62 10.77
C ILE A 172 -4.30 13.21 12.14
N ALA A 173 -4.97 14.09 12.87
CA ALA A 173 -5.59 13.76 14.14
C ALA A 173 -6.70 12.71 13.98
N SER A 174 -7.50 12.75 12.92
CA SER A 174 -8.50 11.71 12.63
C SER A 174 -7.85 10.37 12.28
N THR A 175 -6.79 10.37 11.48
CA THR A 175 -6.02 9.17 11.13
C THR A 175 -5.35 8.53 12.35
N ILE A 176 -4.56 9.30 13.10
CA ILE A 176 -3.86 8.80 14.30
C ILE A 176 -4.87 8.46 15.38
N GLY A 177 -5.89 9.29 15.58
CA GLY A 177 -6.96 9.07 16.55
C GLY A 177 -7.72 7.77 16.28
N ALA A 178 -8.01 7.45 15.02
CA ALA A 178 -8.60 6.19 14.61
C ALA A 178 -7.73 4.99 14.97
N VAL A 179 -6.42 5.05 14.68
CA VAL A 179 -5.48 3.98 15.02
C VAL A 179 -5.37 3.80 16.54
N LEU A 180 -5.19 4.91 17.27
CA LEU A 180 -5.09 4.88 18.74
C LEU A 180 -6.37 4.34 19.38
N LEU A 181 -7.54 4.71 18.86
CA LEU A 181 -8.83 4.17 19.30
C LEU A 181 -8.89 2.66 19.09
N ALA A 182 -8.52 2.18 17.91
CA ALA A 182 -8.48 0.74 17.61
C ALA A 182 -7.54 -0.03 18.55
N LEU A 183 -6.37 0.53 18.84
CA LEU A 183 -5.41 -0.04 19.79
C LEU A 183 -5.95 -0.05 21.22
N ALA A 184 -6.64 1.02 21.65
CA ALA A 184 -7.19 1.18 22.99
C ALA A 184 -8.44 0.31 23.26
N LEU A 185 -9.19 -0.07 22.22
CA LEU A 185 -10.44 -0.84 22.37
C LEU A 185 -10.21 -2.18 23.08
N PRO A 186 -10.81 -2.44 24.25
CA PRO A 186 -10.59 -3.70 24.97
C PRO A 186 -11.10 -4.89 24.17
N SER A 187 -10.28 -5.95 24.07
CA SER A 187 -10.66 -7.21 23.42
C SER A 187 -11.15 -8.17 24.49
N GLY A 188 -12.42 -8.58 24.42
CA GLY A 188 -13.07 -9.44 25.41
C GLY A 188 -13.81 -10.62 24.78
N LYS A 189 -14.40 -11.49 25.60
CA LYS A 189 -15.11 -12.71 25.12
C LYS A 189 -16.30 -12.42 24.19
N LYS A 190 -16.96 -11.26 24.32
CA LYS A 190 -18.13 -10.87 23.50
C LYS A 190 -17.74 -10.11 22.22
N ILE A 191 -16.85 -9.12 22.34
CA ILE A 191 -16.33 -8.32 21.23
C ILE A 191 -14.84 -8.59 21.13
N THR A 192 -14.45 -9.41 20.15
CA THR A 192 -13.05 -9.69 19.85
C THR A 192 -12.57 -8.77 18.73
N THR A 193 -11.31 -8.38 18.75
CA THR A 193 -10.65 -7.64 17.66
C THR A 193 -10.90 -8.30 16.30
N THR A 194 -10.79 -9.63 16.24
CA THR A 194 -11.04 -10.41 15.01
C THR A 194 -12.48 -10.28 14.50
N ARG A 195 -13.49 -10.18 15.39
CA ARG A 195 -14.88 -9.95 14.97
C ARG A 195 -15.08 -8.57 14.35
N LEU A 196 -14.46 -7.54 14.95
CA LEU A 196 -14.53 -6.18 14.41
C LEU A 196 -13.85 -6.08 13.05
N ILE A 197 -12.65 -6.64 12.91
CA ILE A 197 -11.94 -6.73 11.62
C ILE A 197 -12.85 -7.40 10.58
N ASN A 198 -13.36 -8.59 10.86
CA ASN A 198 -14.21 -9.33 9.90
C ASN A 198 -15.50 -8.58 9.52
N TRP A 199 -15.99 -7.69 10.38
CA TRP A 199 -17.17 -6.88 10.08
C TRP A 199 -16.82 -5.64 9.25
N ILE A 200 -15.73 -4.94 9.57
CA ILE A 200 -15.33 -3.69 8.89
C ILE A 200 -14.64 -3.97 7.56
N HIS A 201 -13.84 -5.03 7.51
CA HIS A 201 -12.97 -5.37 6.38
C HIS A 201 -13.70 -5.39 5.03
N PRO A 202 -14.87 -6.05 4.86
CA PRO A 202 -15.58 -6.02 3.57
C PRO A 202 -16.01 -4.62 3.14
N TYR A 203 -16.47 -3.78 4.07
CA TYR A 203 -16.83 -2.40 3.74
C TYR A 203 -15.59 -1.59 3.39
N SER A 204 -14.49 -1.80 4.10
CA SER A 204 -13.24 -1.13 3.77
C SER A 204 -12.75 -1.50 2.38
N ALA A 205 -12.70 -2.81 2.09
CA ALA A 205 -12.10 -3.36 0.89
C ALA A 205 -12.95 -3.16 -0.38
N PHE A 206 -14.29 -3.14 -0.27
CA PHE A 206 -15.19 -3.03 -1.45
C PHE A 206 -15.92 -1.70 -1.58
N LEU A 207 -15.95 -0.87 -0.53
CA LEU A 207 -16.61 0.44 -0.58
C LEU A 207 -15.59 1.57 -0.36
N ILE A 208 -14.91 1.58 0.79
CA ILE A 208 -14.07 2.71 1.20
C ILE A 208 -12.88 2.90 0.26
N ILE A 209 -12.08 1.85 0.07
CA ILE A 209 -10.87 1.91 -0.74
C ILE A 209 -11.20 2.21 -2.23
N PRO A 210 -12.17 1.51 -2.87
CA PRO A 210 -12.61 1.86 -4.23
C PRO A 210 -13.17 3.28 -4.35
N LEU A 211 -13.97 3.76 -3.38
CA LEU A 211 -14.53 5.11 -3.42
C LEU A 211 -13.45 6.18 -3.22
N PHE A 212 -12.47 5.92 -2.35
CA PHE A 212 -11.29 6.76 -2.19
C PHE A 212 -10.49 6.85 -3.49
N ALA A 213 -10.23 5.71 -4.14
CA ALA A 213 -9.54 5.69 -5.42
C ALA A 213 -10.34 6.47 -6.47
N LEU A 214 -11.65 6.26 -6.56
CA LEU A 214 -12.54 7.00 -7.46
C LEU A 214 -12.47 8.51 -7.26
N ALA A 215 -12.34 9.00 -6.03
CA ALA A 215 -12.31 10.44 -5.76
C ALA A 215 -10.94 11.08 -5.98
N ASN A 216 -9.85 10.30 -5.86
CA ASN A 216 -8.49 10.83 -5.77
C ASN A 216 -7.60 10.51 -6.96
N ILE A 217 -7.78 9.37 -7.64
CA ILE A 217 -6.87 8.96 -8.71
C ILE A 217 -7.15 9.64 -10.05
N GLY A 218 -8.38 10.13 -10.24
CA GLY A 218 -8.78 10.84 -11.45
C GLY A 218 -7.80 11.96 -11.78
N VAL A 219 -7.19 11.86 -12.97
CA VAL A 219 -6.27 12.84 -13.51
C VAL A 219 -6.50 12.94 -15.00
N TYR A 220 -6.61 14.18 -15.49
CA TYR A 220 -6.62 14.45 -16.92
C TYR A 220 -5.21 14.26 -17.47
N ILE A 221 -5.08 13.38 -18.45
CA ILE A 221 -3.82 13.00 -19.09
C ILE A 221 -3.82 13.63 -20.47
N ASP A 222 -3.10 14.74 -20.58
CA ASP A 222 -2.76 15.29 -21.88
C ASP A 222 -1.64 14.48 -22.52
N PHE A 223 -1.96 13.68 -23.53
CA PHE A 223 -1.00 12.84 -24.25
C PHE A 223 0.11 13.65 -24.92
N SER A 224 -0.11 14.94 -25.22
CA SER A 224 0.93 15.80 -25.80
C SER A 224 2.02 16.15 -24.78
N ASN A 225 1.64 16.33 -23.51
CA ASN A 225 2.54 16.68 -22.41
C ASN A 225 2.97 15.49 -21.55
N LEU A 226 2.52 14.26 -21.89
CA LEU A 226 2.80 13.07 -21.11
C LEU A 226 4.31 12.84 -20.91
N LYS A 227 5.12 13.06 -21.94
CA LYS A 227 6.57 12.91 -21.85
C LYS A 227 7.17 13.87 -20.82
N GLU A 228 6.69 15.10 -20.76
CA GLU A 228 7.15 16.11 -19.80
C GLU A 228 6.73 15.74 -18.38
N ILE A 229 5.48 15.32 -18.18
CA ILE A 229 4.96 14.89 -16.89
C ILE A 229 5.76 13.70 -16.36
N VAL A 230 6.02 12.68 -17.19
CA VAL A 230 6.76 11.49 -16.78
C VAL A 230 8.23 11.80 -16.51
N SER A 231 8.80 12.76 -17.23
CA SER A 231 10.18 13.20 -17.03
C SER A 231 10.35 14.18 -15.87
N SER A 232 9.26 14.60 -15.22
CA SER A 232 9.34 15.46 -14.05
C SER A 232 10.07 14.75 -12.90
N SER A 233 10.75 15.52 -12.05
CA SER A 233 11.45 14.97 -10.88
C SER A 233 10.53 14.22 -9.92
N ILE A 234 9.28 14.66 -9.78
CA ILE A 234 8.27 14.00 -8.93
C ILE A 234 7.89 12.64 -9.53
N ALA A 235 7.48 12.62 -10.81
CA ALA A 235 6.99 11.40 -11.45
C ALA A 235 8.12 10.37 -11.61
N SER A 236 9.29 10.79 -12.11
CA SER A 236 10.46 9.92 -12.27
C SER A 236 10.96 9.41 -10.92
N GLY A 237 11.06 10.29 -9.91
CA GLY A 237 11.43 9.90 -8.54
C GLY A 237 10.48 8.86 -7.95
N LEU A 238 9.17 8.97 -8.19
CA LEU A 238 8.19 7.95 -7.79
C LEU A 238 8.34 6.66 -8.56
N ILE A 239 8.48 6.72 -9.89
CA ILE A 239 8.61 5.53 -10.73
C ILE A 239 9.87 4.74 -10.32
N PHE A 240 11.03 5.40 -10.26
CA PHE A 240 12.28 4.74 -9.85
C PHE A 240 12.25 4.32 -8.39
N GLY A 241 11.77 5.17 -7.49
CA GLY A 241 11.67 4.88 -6.06
C GLY A 241 10.79 3.66 -5.79
N ARG A 242 9.62 3.58 -6.41
CA ARG A 242 8.69 2.47 -6.19
C ARG A 242 9.12 1.20 -6.92
N VAL A 243 9.49 1.29 -8.20
CA VAL A 243 9.84 0.09 -8.98
C VAL A 243 11.18 -0.48 -8.53
N ILE A 244 12.24 0.33 -8.51
CA ILE A 244 13.58 -0.15 -8.15
C ILE A 244 13.74 -0.17 -6.63
N GLY A 245 13.34 0.89 -5.95
CA GLY A 245 13.54 1.00 -4.50
C GLY A 245 12.80 -0.06 -3.70
N LYS A 246 11.56 -0.45 -4.06
CA LYS A 246 10.87 -1.54 -3.34
C LYS A 246 11.54 -2.89 -3.60
N ILE A 247 11.86 -3.22 -4.85
CA ILE A 247 12.55 -4.47 -5.17
C ILE A 247 13.89 -4.53 -4.43
N VAL A 248 14.76 -3.54 -4.63
CA VAL A 248 16.10 -3.56 -4.05
C VAL A 248 16.03 -3.47 -2.52
N GLY A 249 15.22 -2.56 -1.97
CA GLY A 249 15.11 -2.32 -0.54
C GLY A 249 14.61 -3.55 0.22
N ILE A 250 13.52 -4.16 -0.23
CA ILE A 250 12.93 -5.36 0.39
C ILE A 250 13.92 -6.53 0.29
N THR A 251 14.49 -6.77 -0.90
CA THR A 251 15.36 -7.93 -1.11
C THR A 251 16.69 -7.78 -0.37
N LEU A 252 17.28 -6.58 -0.36
CA LEU A 252 18.54 -6.28 0.33
C LEU A 252 18.40 -6.41 1.84
N PHE A 253 17.36 -5.81 2.43
CA PHE A 253 17.18 -5.88 3.88
C PHE A 253 16.74 -7.26 4.35
N ALA A 254 15.96 -7.99 3.55
CA ALA A 254 15.69 -9.40 3.81
C ALA A 254 16.98 -10.24 3.81
N TRP A 255 17.86 -10.02 2.82
CA TRP A 255 19.16 -10.68 2.74
C TRP A 255 20.05 -10.32 3.94
N LEU A 256 20.17 -9.04 4.28
CA LEU A 256 20.94 -8.58 5.45
C LEU A 256 20.40 -9.20 6.75
N ALA A 257 19.08 -9.24 6.94
CA ALA A 257 18.45 -9.83 8.12
C ALA A 257 18.82 -11.32 8.30
N ILE A 258 18.91 -12.05 7.19
CA ILE A 258 19.29 -13.47 7.18
C ILE A 258 20.79 -13.63 7.43
N GLN A 259 21.63 -12.83 6.78
CA GLN A 259 23.10 -12.91 6.95
C GLN A 259 23.54 -12.55 8.36
N LEU A 260 22.92 -11.53 8.95
CA LEU A 260 23.18 -11.08 10.32
C LEU A 260 22.56 -12.00 11.38
N LYS A 261 21.89 -13.10 10.97
CA LYS A 261 21.21 -14.06 11.85
C LYS A 261 20.13 -13.44 12.74
N ILE A 262 19.60 -12.27 12.33
CA ILE A 262 18.49 -11.60 13.02
C ILE A 262 17.17 -12.31 12.70
N ALA A 263 17.04 -12.81 11.46
CA ALA A 263 15.85 -13.51 11.01
C ALA A 263 16.18 -14.88 10.38
N MET A 264 15.20 -15.79 10.39
CA MET A 264 15.30 -17.08 9.72
C MET A 264 14.56 -17.05 8.39
N LYS A 265 15.19 -17.51 7.32
CA LYS A 265 14.52 -17.67 6.03
C LYS A 265 13.60 -18.90 6.08
N PRO A 266 12.31 -18.78 5.73
CA PRO A 266 11.47 -19.96 5.50
C PRO A 266 12.08 -20.85 4.41
N ALA A 267 12.00 -22.17 4.59
CA ALA A 267 12.62 -23.14 3.67
C ALA A 267 12.09 -22.98 2.24
N SER A 268 10.78 -22.76 2.08
CA SER A 268 10.11 -22.60 0.79
C SER A 268 10.33 -21.23 0.13
N LEU A 269 10.81 -20.21 0.85
CA LEU A 269 10.86 -18.84 0.35
C LEU A 269 12.21 -18.49 -0.29
N SER A 270 12.31 -18.43 -1.61
CA SER A 270 13.53 -18.03 -2.32
C SER A 270 13.75 -16.51 -2.34
N TYR A 271 14.99 -16.05 -2.50
CA TYR A 271 15.29 -14.63 -2.67
C TYR A 271 14.63 -14.03 -3.93
N ARG A 272 14.39 -14.85 -4.96
CA ARG A 272 13.72 -14.42 -6.19
C ARG A 272 12.23 -14.19 -5.95
N GLU A 273 11.60 -15.01 -5.10
CA GLU A 273 10.22 -14.78 -4.68
C GLU A 273 10.10 -13.56 -3.77
N ILE A 274 11.09 -13.32 -2.88
CA ILE A 274 11.16 -12.07 -2.10
C ILE A 274 11.28 -10.86 -3.04
N ALA A 275 12.12 -10.92 -4.07
CA ALA A 275 12.23 -9.85 -5.07
C ALA A 275 10.92 -9.66 -5.86
N GLY A 276 10.23 -10.76 -6.20
CA GLY A 276 8.92 -10.71 -6.85
C GLY A 276 7.82 -10.09 -5.97
N ALA A 277 7.79 -10.45 -4.68
CA ALA A 277 6.93 -9.79 -3.69
C ALA A 277 7.30 -8.32 -3.50
N GLY A 278 8.59 -8.00 -3.50
CA GLY A 278 9.06 -6.61 -3.43
C GLY A 278 8.63 -5.78 -4.64
N ALA A 279 8.62 -6.37 -5.84
CA ALA A 279 8.07 -5.74 -7.02
C ALA A 279 6.56 -5.49 -6.88
N LEU A 280 5.77 -6.49 -6.42
CA LEU A 280 4.34 -6.31 -6.18
C LEU A 280 4.06 -5.25 -5.09
N ALA A 281 4.93 -5.12 -4.08
CA ALA A 281 4.81 -4.07 -3.08
C ALA A 281 4.97 -2.64 -3.65
N GLY A 282 5.54 -2.51 -4.86
CA GLY A 282 5.60 -1.26 -5.61
C GLY A 282 4.24 -0.75 -6.11
N MET A 283 3.18 -1.56 -6.05
CA MET A 283 1.84 -1.22 -6.58
C MET A 283 1.02 -0.22 -5.74
N GLY A 284 1.52 0.23 -4.60
CA GLY A 284 0.81 1.18 -3.73
C GLY A 284 0.31 2.46 -4.40
N LEU A 285 -0.98 2.75 -4.20
CA LEU A 285 -1.67 3.94 -4.73
C LEU A 285 -2.37 4.72 -3.62
N THR A 286 -3.20 4.05 -2.81
CA THR A 286 -4.17 4.68 -1.90
C THR A 286 -3.52 5.54 -0.82
N VAL A 287 -2.68 4.93 0.02
CA VAL A 287 -1.95 5.65 1.07
C VAL A 287 -0.98 6.67 0.45
N SER A 288 -0.35 6.35 -0.68
CA SER A 288 0.51 7.31 -1.40
C SER A 288 -0.25 8.57 -1.85
N LEU A 289 -1.47 8.42 -2.38
CA LEU A 289 -2.33 9.54 -2.77
C LEU A 289 -2.79 10.35 -1.55
N PHE A 290 -3.10 9.67 -0.44
CA PHE A 290 -3.44 10.33 0.82
C PHE A 290 -2.26 11.18 1.34
N ILE A 291 -1.03 10.65 1.32
CA ILE A 291 0.17 11.41 1.69
C ILE A 291 0.40 12.58 0.74
N ALA A 292 0.16 12.39 -0.56
CA ALA A 292 0.31 13.44 -1.55
C ALA A 292 -0.63 14.63 -1.28
N ASP A 293 -1.89 14.36 -0.94
CA ASP A 293 -2.89 15.38 -0.58
C ASP A 293 -2.54 16.12 0.73
N LEU A 294 -1.74 15.50 1.60
CA LEU A 294 -1.22 16.14 2.81
C LEU A 294 0.04 16.98 2.54
N ALA A 295 0.91 16.50 1.63
CA ALA A 295 2.24 17.05 1.43
C ALA A 295 2.32 18.15 0.36
N LEU A 296 1.42 18.13 -0.62
CA LEU A 296 1.48 18.98 -1.82
C LEU A 296 0.23 19.84 -1.93
N THR A 297 0.41 21.10 -2.31
CA THR A 297 -0.70 22.06 -2.50
C THR A 297 -0.94 22.40 -3.98
N SER A 298 0.03 22.13 -4.85
CA SER A 298 -0.06 22.42 -6.28
C SER A 298 -0.80 21.32 -7.04
N ALA A 299 -1.83 21.71 -7.80
CA ALA A 299 -2.55 20.80 -8.68
C ALA A 299 -1.64 20.15 -9.74
N GLN A 300 -0.61 20.86 -10.20
CA GLN A 300 0.37 20.34 -11.15
C GLN A 300 1.24 19.24 -10.53
N GLU A 301 1.71 19.45 -9.30
CA GLU A 301 2.50 18.45 -8.58
C GLU A 301 1.67 17.21 -8.27
N LEU A 302 0.41 17.39 -7.83
CA LEU A 302 -0.52 16.28 -7.62
C LEU A 302 -0.80 15.48 -8.90
N ALA A 303 -0.93 16.14 -10.06
CA ALA A 303 -1.07 15.45 -11.33
C ALA A 303 0.17 14.59 -11.67
N GLN A 304 1.38 15.12 -11.45
CA GLN A 304 2.63 14.38 -11.62
C GLN A 304 2.72 13.17 -10.69
N VAL A 305 2.29 13.32 -9.42
CA VAL A 305 2.20 12.19 -8.47
C VAL A 305 1.25 11.12 -8.98
N LYS A 306 0.02 11.49 -9.35
CA LYS A 306 -1.00 10.54 -9.83
C LYS A 306 -0.49 9.74 -11.03
N VAL A 307 0.08 10.42 -12.03
CA VAL A 307 0.65 9.77 -13.22
C VAL A 307 1.84 8.88 -12.86
N GLY A 308 2.77 9.37 -12.03
CA GLY A 308 3.92 8.59 -11.57
C GLY A 308 3.52 7.32 -10.82
N LEU A 309 2.52 7.41 -9.92
CA LEU A 309 2.00 6.27 -9.16
C LEU A 309 1.33 5.23 -10.07
N ILE A 310 0.52 5.66 -11.05
CA ILE A 310 -0.13 4.74 -12.01
C ILE A 310 0.92 3.99 -12.83
N ILE A 311 1.90 4.70 -13.38
CA ILE A 311 2.97 4.08 -14.19
C ILE A 311 3.79 3.12 -13.33
N ALA A 312 4.18 3.54 -12.12
CA ALA A 312 4.90 2.70 -11.18
C ALA A 312 4.12 1.43 -10.83
N ALA A 313 2.81 1.53 -10.59
CA ALA A 313 1.97 0.39 -10.26
C ALA A 313 1.84 -0.60 -11.42
N ILE A 314 1.68 -0.11 -12.66
CA ILE A 314 1.64 -0.97 -13.86
C ILE A 314 2.97 -1.71 -14.04
N ILE A 315 4.10 -1.01 -13.97
CA ILE A 315 5.44 -1.61 -14.12
C ILE A 315 5.69 -2.63 -13.01
N SER A 316 5.37 -2.27 -11.77
CA SER A 316 5.49 -3.13 -10.58
C SER A 316 4.68 -4.41 -10.69
N ALA A 317 3.43 -4.30 -11.16
CA ALA A 317 2.55 -5.44 -11.39
C ALA A 317 3.12 -6.40 -12.44
N VAL A 318 3.58 -5.88 -13.58
CA VAL A 318 4.15 -6.67 -14.67
C VAL A 318 5.45 -7.36 -14.22
N LEU A 319 6.35 -6.62 -13.57
CA LEU A 319 7.62 -7.18 -13.09
C LEU A 319 7.41 -8.23 -12.01
N GLY A 320 6.60 -7.93 -10.99
CA GLY A 320 6.35 -8.85 -9.89
C GLY A 320 5.68 -10.14 -10.34
N THR A 321 4.63 -10.03 -11.17
CA THR A 321 3.97 -11.23 -11.73
C THR A 321 4.90 -12.03 -12.64
N SER A 322 5.75 -11.37 -13.45
CA SER A 322 6.70 -12.05 -14.34
C SER A 322 7.80 -12.79 -13.56
N ILE A 323 8.38 -12.16 -12.54
CA ILE A 323 9.39 -12.78 -11.67
C ILE A 323 8.78 -13.99 -10.95
N LEU A 324 7.61 -13.81 -10.32
CA LEU A 324 6.97 -14.89 -9.57
C LEU A 324 6.49 -16.02 -10.46
N ARG A 325 5.98 -15.74 -11.66
CA ARG A 325 5.59 -16.77 -12.63
C ARG A 325 6.77 -17.63 -13.08
N LYS A 326 7.96 -17.03 -13.16
CA LYS A 326 9.19 -17.73 -13.59
C LYS A 326 9.82 -18.56 -12.46
N TYR A 327 9.73 -18.10 -11.22
CA TYR A 327 10.52 -18.68 -10.12
C TYR A 327 9.72 -19.36 -9.00
N SER A 328 8.40 -19.14 -8.91
CA SER A 328 7.57 -19.89 -7.95
C SER A 328 7.25 -21.25 -8.56
N ALA A 329 7.78 -22.32 -7.98
CA ALA A 329 7.44 -23.67 -8.36
C ALA A 329 5.97 -23.95 -8.03
N LYS A 330 5.28 -24.73 -8.86
CA LYS A 330 3.91 -25.17 -8.56
C LYS A 330 3.96 -25.93 -7.23
N SER A 331 3.23 -25.49 -6.20
CA SER A 331 3.03 -26.35 -5.03
C SER A 331 2.14 -27.49 -5.50
N ASP A 332 2.68 -28.71 -5.51
CA ASP A 332 1.91 -29.93 -5.76
C ASP A 332 0.82 -30.14 -4.68
#